data_AF-A0A9D5S2F7-F1
#
_entry.id   AF-A0A9D5S2F7-F1
#
_cell.length_a   1.000
_cell.length_b   1.000
_cell.length_c   1.000
_cell.angle_alpha   90.00
_cell.angle_beta   90.00
_cell.angle_gamma   90.00
#
_symmetry.space_group_name_H-M   'P 1'
#
loop_
_entity.id
_entity.type
_entity.pdbx_description
1 polymer ?
#
loop_
_entity_poly.entity_id
_entity_poly.type
_entity_poly.pdbx_seq_one_letter_code
_entity_poly.pdbx_strand_id
1 'polypeptide(L)'
;MHLKIVNKIRNILFFLLCMCLSLSAYAQEKNVDEATYCVPVKSISEEDLAFGAGESLTFTMHYEWGAINSDVGTGTVKMDTVRYNGMKAFHCSVYGKTTRLFDIFFKVREDFDSWFACDGLRPLKFTRDTHEGHYIAKNTYIYDWNAMEPHIDADVYSSSSGQRNLELPLTPCTYDLPALFFFARNMDIDNIVPGKKYPMTFAIDDDVYNVYFILYGRETIKVKGLGTVKTIKFAARLLAGEVFTGEEDMMIWVTDDDNRIPVLFEAPILVGTASGRLKSYSGLKHPFTSLIRK
;
A
#
# COMPACT_ATOMS: atom_id res chain seq x y z
N MET A 1 11.55 36.59 12.43
CA MET A 1 10.51 36.02 11.54
C MET A 1 10.94 34.69 10.90
N HIS A 2 12.19 34.57 10.43
CA HIS A 2 12.77 33.33 9.87
C HIS A 2 12.77 32.11 10.83
N LEU A 3 13.09 32.28 12.13
CA LEU A 3 13.12 31.17 13.10
C LEU A 3 11.73 30.55 13.40
N LYS A 4 10.65 31.34 13.32
CA LYS A 4 9.28 30.84 13.54
C LYS A 4 8.80 29.99 12.36
N ILE A 5 9.25 30.29 11.14
CA ILE A 5 8.93 29.51 9.94
C ILE A 5 9.72 28.18 9.94
N VAL A 6 11.00 28.20 10.33
CA VAL A 6 11.82 26.97 10.43
C VAL A 6 11.31 26.03 11.52
N ASN A 7 10.90 26.54 12.70
CA ASN A 7 10.30 25.70 13.74
C ASN A 7 8.90 25.19 13.37
N LYS A 8 8.13 25.93 12.57
CA LYS A 8 6.84 25.46 12.05
C LYS A 8 7.08 24.35 11.02
N ILE A 9 8.01 24.54 10.08
CA ILE A 9 8.42 23.52 9.09
C ILE A 9 8.99 22.28 9.78
N ARG A 10 9.75 22.41 10.88
CA ARG A 10 10.25 21.28 11.67
C ARG A 10 9.12 20.47 12.31
N ASN A 11 8.12 21.12 12.89
CA ASN A 11 6.95 20.44 13.47
C ASN A 11 5.99 19.88 12.39
N ILE A 12 5.96 20.48 11.19
CA ILE A 12 5.16 20.03 10.06
C ILE A 12 5.83 18.85 9.34
N LEU A 13 7.15 18.85 9.20
CA LEU A 13 7.90 17.67 8.79
C LEU A 13 7.72 16.56 9.83
N PHE A 14 7.78 16.86 11.13
CA PHE A 14 7.49 15.88 12.18
C PHE A 14 6.11 15.23 12.01
N PHE A 15 5.09 16.00 11.62
CA PHE A 15 3.72 15.52 11.35
C PHE A 15 3.57 14.73 10.04
N LEU A 16 4.31 15.11 9.00
CA LEU A 16 4.42 14.38 7.73
C LEU A 16 5.03 12.97 7.89
N LEU A 17 5.70 12.76 9.02
CA LEU A 17 6.63 11.67 9.28
C LEU A 17 6.23 10.83 10.49
N CYS A 18 5.05 11.10 11.06
CA CYS A 18 4.27 10.17 11.87
C CYS A 18 3.57 9.09 11.03
N MET A 19 4.01 8.82 9.79
CA MET A 19 3.36 7.83 8.92
C MET A 19 3.36 6.41 9.52
N CYS A 20 4.26 6.10 10.46
CA CYS A 20 4.18 4.91 11.32
C CYS A 20 4.27 5.20 12.83
N LEU A 21 3.94 6.42 13.29
CA LEU A 21 3.86 6.68 14.73
C LEU A 21 2.54 6.17 15.29
N SER A 22 2.66 5.07 16.03
CA SER A 22 1.66 4.49 16.93
C SER A 22 0.22 4.44 16.40
N LEU A 23 -0.18 3.28 15.89
CA LEU A 23 -1.54 2.80 16.12
C LEU A 23 -1.71 2.62 17.64
N SER A 24 -1.98 3.69 18.37
CA SER A 24 -2.70 3.53 19.63
C SER A 24 -4.06 2.99 19.24
N ALA A 25 -4.27 1.70 19.49
CA ALA A 25 -5.49 0.98 19.18
C ALA A 25 -6.71 1.76 19.69
N TYR A 26 -7.36 2.50 18.81
CA TYR A 26 -8.76 2.80 19.01
C TYR A 26 -9.51 1.53 18.62
N ALA A 27 -10.15 0.91 19.60
CA ALA A 27 -10.97 -0.26 19.42
C ALA A 27 -11.92 -0.03 18.23
N GLN A 28 -11.66 -0.71 17.12
CA GLN A 28 -12.55 -0.75 15.97
C GLN A 28 -13.83 -1.46 16.40
N GLU A 29 -15.00 -0.92 16.05
CA GLU A 29 -16.27 -1.62 16.24
C GLU A 29 -16.24 -2.95 15.49
N LYS A 30 -16.20 -4.04 16.25
CA LYS A 30 -16.43 -5.40 15.75
C LYS A 30 -17.92 -5.56 15.44
N ASN A 31 -18.34 -5.12 14.25
CA ASN A 31 -19.55 -5.66 13.63
C ASN A 31 -19.12 -6.62 12.53
N VAL A 32 -19.02 -7.89 12.91
CA VAL A 32 -18.89 -9.02 11.99
C VAL A 32 -20.31 -9.46 11.68
N ASP A 33 -20.86 -8.95 10.58
CA ASP A 33 -22.04 -9.54 9.96
C ASP A 33 -21.62 -10.39 8.74
N GLU A 34 -22.31 -11.50 8.62
CA GLU A 34 -21.94 -12.76 7.97
C GLU A 34 -21.80 -12.69 6.44
N ALA A 35 -20.94 -13.59 5.91
CA ALA A 35 -20.59 -13.82 4.50
C ALA A 35 -19.61 -12.81 3.86
N THR A 36 -18.40 -12.71 4.41
CA THR A 36 -17.29 -11.92 3.86
C THR A 36 -16.71 -12.60 2.62
N TYR A 37 -17.38 -12.47 1.48
CA TYR A 37 -16.71 -12.66 0.20
C TYR A 37 -15.61 -11.60 0.11
N CYS A 38 -14.37 -12.01 -0.17
CA CYS A 38 -13.34 -11.08 -0.57
C CYS A 38 -13.83 -10.27 -1.77
N VAL A 39 -13.09 -9.24 -2.14
CA VAL A 39 -13.30 -8.54 -3.42
C VAL A 39 -13.50 -9.56 -4.54
N PRO A 40 -14.54 -9.42 -5.38
CA PRO A 40 -14.62 -10.20 -6.59
C PRO A 40 -13.35 -10.00 -7.41
N VAL A 41 -12.55 -11.05 -7.53
CA VAL A 41 -11.38 -11.10 -8.40
C VAL A 41 -11.62 -12.13 -9.47
N LYS A 42 -11.00 -11.91 -10.63
CA LYS A 42 -11.10 -12.87 -11.72
C LYS A 42 -10.35 -14.14 -11.32
N SER A 43 -10.97 -15.30 -11.53
CA SER A 43 -10.26 -16.59 -11.45
C SER A 43 -9.49 -16.77 -12.77
N ILE A 44 -8.21 -16.40 -12.77
CA ILE A 44 -7.37 -16.35 -13.97
C ILE A 44 -6.04 -17.08 -13.73
N SER A 45 -5.50 -17.66 -14.79
CA SER A 45 -4.19 -18.30 -14.78
C SER A 45 -3.06 -17.26 -14.66
N GLU A 46 -1.87 -17.70 -14.27
CA GLU A 46 -0.70 -16.83 -14.10
C GLU A 46 -0.39 -16.00 -15.37
N GLU A 47 -0.60 -16.58 -16.56
CA GLU A 47 -0.40 -15.96 -17.87
C GLU A 47 -1.38 -14.82 -18.16
N ASP A 48 -2.52 -14.77 -17.48
CA ASP A 48 -3.56 -13.73 -17.65
C ASP A 48 -3.54 -12.65 -16.57
N LEU A 49 -2.73 -12.81 -15.50
CA LEU A 49 -2.55 -11.79 -14.46
C LEU A 49 -2.19 -10.41 -15.03
N ALA A 50 -2.57 -9.34 -14.32
CA ALA A 50 -2.25 -7.95 -14.67
C ALA A 50 -0.75 -7.58 -14.59
N PHE A 51 0.09 -8.48 -14.08
CA PHE A 51 1.50 -8.27 -13.81
C PHE A 51 2.31 -9.56 -14.02
N GLY A 52 3.63 -9.45 -14.02
CA GLY A 52 4.55 -10.58 -14.10
C GLY A 52 5.93 -10.24 -13.54
N ALA A 53 6.81 -11.24 -13.52
CA ALA A 53 8.20 -11.05 -13.11
C ALA A 53 8.94 -10.04 -14.02
N GLY A 54 9.82 -9.25 -13.42
CA GLY A 54 10.56 -8.18 -14.10
C GLY A 54 9.84 -6.81 -14.08
N GLU A 55 8.59 -6.75 -13.61
CA GLU A 55 7.87 -5.49 -13.46
C GLU A 55 8.54 -4.60 -12.41
N SER A 56 8.71 -3.32 -12.72
CA SER A 56 9.14 -2.32 -11.77
C SER A 56 8.37 -1.02 -11.94
N LEU A 57 7.89 -0.47 -10.83
CA LEU A 57 7.15 0.79 -10.76
C LEU A 57 7.89 1.73 -9.79
N THR A 58 8.15 2.95 -10.21
CA THR A 58 8.71 3.99 -9.33
C THR A 58 7.73 5.13 -9.22
N PHE A 59 7.47 5.54 -7.98
CA PHE A 59 6.57 6.62 -7.63
C PHE A 59 7.34 7.78 -7.00
N THR A 60 6.89 9.00 -7.24
CA THR A 60 7.32 10.20 -6.51
C THR A 60 6.27 10.53 -5.47
N MET A 61 6.69 10.65 -4.21
CA MET A 61 5.85 11.12 -3.11
C MET A 61 5.90 12.64 -3.04
N HIS A 62 4.75 13.26 -2.85
CA HIS A 62 4.53 14.69 -2.85
C HIS A 62 3.71 15.09 -1.62
N TYR A 63 3.99 16.28 -1.11
CA TYR A 63 3.26 16.85 0.01
C TYR A 63 2.83 18.28 -0.28
N GLU A 64 1.58 18.58 0.06
CA GLU A 64 0.98 19.88 -0.09
C GLU A 64 0.29 20.35 1.20
N TRP A 65 0.70 21.52 1.70
CA TRP A 65 0.02 22.23 2.79
C TRP A 65 0.35 23.72 2.79
N GLY A 66 -0.66 24.55 2.57
CA GLY A 66 -0.50 26.01 2.53
C GLY A 66 0.48 26.44 1.44
N ALA A 67 1.64 26.98 1.84
CA ALA A 67 2.70 27.39 0.91
C ALA A 67 3.71 26.28 0.57
N ILE A 68 3.62 25.12 1.23
CA ILE A 68 4.48 23.96 0.98
C ILE A 68 3.82 23.13 -0.10
N ASN A 69 4.50 22.93 -1.23
CA ASN A 69 4.09 22.07 -2.34
C ASN A 69 5.38 21.47 -2.93
N SER A 70 5.76 20.26 -2.51
CA SER A 70 7.08 19.69 -2.83
C SER A 70 7.08 18.18 -2.95
N ASP A 71 7.94 17.66 -3.83
CA ASP A 71 8.24 16.24 -3.91
C ASP A 71 9.17 15.86 -2.73
N VAL A 72 8.71 14.98 -1.85
CA VAL A 72 9.35 14.67 -0.56
C VAL A 72 10.05 13.31 -0.54
N GLY A 73 9.68 12.39 -1.45
CA GLY A 73 10.24 11.04 -1.45
C GLY A 73 10.05 10.27 -2.75
N THR A 74 10.52 9.02 -2.74
CA THR A 74 10.38 8.06 -3.84
C THR A 74 10.07 6.68 -3.28
N GLY A 75 9.12 5.98 -3.90
CA GLY A 75 8.85 4.56 -3.65
C GLY A 75 9.15 3.74 -4.90
N THR A 76 9.73 2.56 -4.75
CA THR A 76 9.98 1.62 -5.85
C THR A 76 9.38 0.27 -5.51
N VAL A 77 8.58 -0.27 -6.41
CA VAL A 77 8.02 -1.62 -6.34
C VAL A 77 8.70 -2.45 -7.43
N LYS A 78 9.10 -3.68 -7.10
CA LYS A 78 9.68 -4.64 -8.03
C LYS A 78 9.04 -6.00 -7.85
N MET A 79 8.69 -6.64 -8.95
CA MET A 79 8.14 -7.99 -8.99
C MET A 79 9.16 -8.94 -9.60
N ASP A 80 9.37 -10.07 -8.96
CA ASP A 80 10.17 -11.18 -9.49
C ASP A 80 9.52 -12.52 -9.14
N THR A 81 10.11 -13.62 -9.61
CA THR A 81 9.77 -14.99 -9.22
C THR A 81 10.95 -15.64 -8.52
N VAL A 82 10.67 -16.33 -7.43
CA VAL A 82 11.67 -17.08 -6.64
C VAL A 82 11.19 -18.51 -6.37
N ARG A 83 12.07 -19.32 -5.76
CA ARG A 83 11.66 -20.57 -5.12
C ARG A 83 11.53 -20.35 -3.61
N TYR A 84 10.32 -20.51 -3.09
CA TYR A 84 10.02 -20.47 -1.66
C TYR A 84 9.58 -21.88 -1.21
N ASN A 85 10.29 -22.48 -0.26
CA ASN A 85 10.06 -23.86 0.20
C ASN A 85 9.93 -24.88 -0.95
N GLY A 86 10.76 -24.74 -1.99
CA GLY A 86 10.78 -25.62 -3.17
C GLY A 86 9.73 -25.30 -4.24
N MET A 87 8.72 -24.47 -3.94
CA MET A 87 7.66 -24.06 -4.87
C MET A 87 7.96 -22.72 -5.53
N LYS A 88 7.44 -22.51 -6.74
CA LYS A 88 7.50 -21.21 -7.42
C LYS A 88 6.60 -20.22 -6.67
N ALA A 89 7.13 -19.03 -6.38
CA ALA A 89 6.39 -17.95 -5.72
C ALA A 89 6.76 -16.60 -6.36
N PHE A 90 5.84 -15.66 -6.31
CA PHE A 90 6.16 -14.26 -6.57
C PHE A 90 6.93 -13.68 -5.39
N HIS A 91 7.83 -12.75 -5.69
CA HIS A 91 8.54 -11.95 -4.71
C HIS A 91 8.39 -10.48 -5.08
N CYS A 92 7.69 -9.73 -4.23
CA CYS A 92 7.60 -8.29 -4.34
C CYS A 92 8.57 -7.64 -3.36
N SER A 93 9.41 -6.74 -3.86
CA SER A 93 10.25 -5.86 -3.04
C SER A 93 9.78 -4.42 -3.21
N VAL A 94 9.49 -3.76 -2.08
CA VAL A 94 9.05 -2.37 -2.01
C VAL A 94 10.04 -1.58 -1.19
N TYR A 95 10.64 -0.55 -1.79
CA TYR A 95 11.58 0.33 -1.11
C TYR A 95 11.13 1.79 -1.19
N GLY A 96 10.92 2.41 -0.03
CA GLY A 96 10.54 3.80 0.16
C GLY A 96 11.66 4.62 0.77
N LYS A 97 11.87 5.85 0.28
CA LYS A 97 12.78 6.80 0.92
C LYS A 97 12.38 8.25 0.73
N THR A 98 12.70 9.08 1.71
CA THR A 98 12.74 10.54 1.53
C THR A 98 13.83 10.97 0.55
N THR A 99 13.66 12.14 -0.08
CA THR A 99 14.72 12.71 -0.92
C THR A 99 15.84 13.29 -0.07
N ARG A 100 17.03 13.46 -0.67
CA ARG A 100 18.24 13.92 0.05
C ARG A 100 18.06 15.25 0.78
N LEU A 101 17.24 16.17 0.25
CA LEU A 101 16.95 17.44 0.90
C LEU A 101 16.15 17.25 2.20
N PHE A 102 15.21 16.29 2.19
CA PHE A 102 14.33 16.00 3.32
C PHE A 102 14.99 15.06 4.33
N ASP A 103 15.89 14.15 3.89
CA ASP A 103 16.69 13.27 4.76
C ASP A 103 17.43 14.02 5.88
N ILE A 104 17.82 15.28 5.64
CA ILE A 104 18.56 16.12 6.59
C ILE A 104 17.67 16.51 7.80
N PHE A 105 16.38 16.64 7.57
CA PHE A 105 15.42 17.04 8.60
C PHE A 105 14.70 15.84 9.21
N PHE A 106 14.37 14.85 8.38
CA PHE A 106 13.80 13.60 8.83
C PHE A 106 13.94 12.55 7.73
N LYS A 107 14.56 11.43 8.07
CA LYS A 107 14.91 10.36 7.14
C LYS A 107 13.90 9.23 7.25
N VAL A 108 13.28 8.85 6.13
CA VAL A 108 12.45 7.64 6.01
C VAL A 108 13.19 6.62 5.16
N ARG A 109 13.22 5.38 5.63
CA ARG A 109 13.65 4.21 4.88
C ARG A 109 12.65 3.10 5.19
N GLU A 110 11.83 2.78 4.21
CA GLU A 110 10.90 1.65 4.26
C GLU A 110 11.41 0.56 3.35
N ASP A 111 11.50 -0.66 3.85
CA ASP A 111 11.83 -1.85 3.09
C ASP A 111 10.83 -2.95 3.42
N PHE A 112 9.97 -3.29 2.45
CA PHE A 112 9.04 -4.39 2.56
C PHE A 112 9.37 -5.44 1.51
N ASP A 113 9.40 -6.70 1.92
CA ASP A 113 9.40 -7.82 1.00
C ASP A 113 8.19 -8.71 1.28
N SER A 114 7.56 -9.20 0.22
CA SER A 114 6.44 -10.13 0.30
C SER A 114 6.65 -11.27 -0.67
N TRP A 115 6.42 -12.48 -0.18
CA TRP A 115 6.37 -13.70 -0.96
C TRP A 115 4.94 -14.18 -0.99
N PHE A 116 4.41 -14.43 -2.18
CA PHE A 116 3.04 -14.94 -2.34
C PHE A 116 2.95 -15.97 -3.45
N ALA A 117 2.02 -16.90 -3.30
CA ALA A 117 1.81 -17.99 -4.24
C ALA A 117 1.42 -17.46 -5.63
N CYS A 118 1.92 -18.08 -6.70
CA CYS A 118 1.51 -17.73 -8.06
C CYS A 118 0.06 -18.12 -8.35
N ASP A 119 -0.46 -19.11 -7.63
CA ASP A 119 -1.87 -19.50 -7.63
C ASP A 119 -2.63 -18.79 -6.51
N GLY A 120 -3.69 -18.07 -6.87
CA GLY A 120 -4.55 -17.34 -5.93
C GLY A 120 -3.91 -16.16 -5.20
N LEU A 121 -2.62 -15.86 -5.42
CA LEU A 121 -1.89 -14.71 -4.85
C LEU A 121 -1.90 -14.65 -3.32
N ARG A 122 -1.99 -15.82 -2.66
CA ARG A 122 -2.00 -15.90 -1.20
C ARG A 122 -0.62 -15.56 -0.63
N PRO A 123 -0.50 -14.67 0.37
CA PRO A 123 0.75 -14.43 1.06
C PRO A 123 1.30 -15.71 1.68
N LEU A 124 2.62 -15.83 1.66
CA LEU A 124 3.39 -16.94 2.25
C LEU A 124 4.32 -16.42 3.34
N LYS A 125 4.94 -15.27 3.07
CA LYS A 125 5.83 -14.58 4.01
C LYS A 125 5.80 -13.09 3.73
N PHE A 126 5.91 -12.28 4.77
CA PHE A 126 6.15 -10.85 4.68
C PHE A 126 7.28 -10.45 5.62
N THR A 127 8.11 -9.51 5.19
CA THR A 127 9.08 -8.83 6.05
C THR A 127 9.02 -7.33 5.88
N ARG A 128 9.25 -6.62 6.98
CA ARG A 128 9.33 -5.17 7.07
C ARG A 128 10.58 -4.76 7.83
N ASP A 129 11.30 -3.77 7.32
CA ASP A 129 12.33 -3.01 8.04
C ASP A 129 12.09 -1.50 7.81
N THR A 130 11.68 -0.83 8.86
CA THR A 130 11.27 0.58 8.87
C THR A 130 12.24 1.41 9.69
N HIS A 131 12.67 2.53 9.12
CA HIS A 131 13.47 3.55 9.78
C HIS A 131 12.91 4.94 9.47
N GLU A 132 12.09 5.44 10.38
CA GLU A 132 11.42 6.73 10.28
C GLU A 132 11.93 7.66 11.39
N GLY A 133 12.99 8.41 11.08
CA GLY A 133 13.63 9.29 12.06
C GLY A 133 14.24 8.49 13.21
N HIS A 134 13.54 8.49 14.36
CA HIS A 134 13.91 7.70 15.54
C HIS A 134 13.05 6.44 15.72
N TYR A 135 11.96 6.32 14.96
CA TYR A 135 11.11 5.15 15.00
C TYR A 135 11.73 4.03 14.16
N ILE A 136 11.77 2.84 14.75
CA ILE A 136 12.27 1.62 14.13
C ILE A 136 11.19 0.57 14.28
N ALA A 137 10.85 -0.13 13.20
CA ALA A 137 9.99 -1.31 13.27
C ALA A 137 10.53 -2.44 12.39
N LYS A 138 10.37 -3.67 12.86
CA LYS A 138 10.70 -4.88 12.11
C LYS A 138 9.63 -5.91 12.31
N ASN A 139 9.03 -6.39 11.22
CA ASN A 139 8.00 -7.41 11.28
C ASN A 139 8.40 -8.56 10.38
N THR A 140 8.18 -9.79 10.84
CA THR A 140 8.22 -10.99 10.01
C THR A 140 6.91 -11.75 10.22
N TYR A 141 6.19 -11.98 9.12
CA TYR A 141 4.98 -12.79 9.12
C TYR A 141 5.21 -14.05 8.31
N ILE A 142 4.79 -15.19 8.86
CA ILE A 142 4.67 -16.45 8.15
C ILE A 142 3.20 -16.82 8.12
N TYR A 143 2.65 -16.98 6.92
CA TYR A 143 1.23 -17.28 6.73
C TYR A 143 1.05 -18.80 6.64
N ASP A 144 0.53 -19.42 7.70
CA ASP A 144 0.22 -20.85 7.71
C ASP A 144 -1.21 -21.10 7.22
N TRP A 145 -1.32 -21.60 5.99
CA TRP A 145 -2.60 -21.95 5.36
C TRP A 145 -3.06 -23.39 5.67
N ASN A 146 -2.56 -24.01 6.74
CA ASN A 146 -3.05 -25.31 7.19
C ASN A 146 -4.56 -25.26 7.44
N ALA A 147 -5.30 -26.13 6.74
CA ALA A 147 -6.76 -26.13 6.74
C ALA A 147 -7.38 -26.36 8.12
N MET A 148 -6.66 -26.96 9.07
CA MET A 148 -7.17 -27.21 10.42
C MET A 148 -7.07 -25.97 11.32
N GLU A 149 -6.03 -25.16 11.16
CA GLU A 149 -5.71 -24.04 12.06
C GLU A 149 -4.95 -22.96 11.28
N PRO A 150 -5.62 -22.21 10.39
CA PRO A 150 -4.96 -21.17 9.62
C PRO A 150 -4.64 -19.97 10.52
N HIS A 151 -3.39 -19.54 10.54
CA HIS A 151 -2.91 -18.43 11.35
C HIS A 151 -1.70 -17.73 10.72
N ILE A 152 -1.33 -16.59 11.27
CA ILE A 152 -0.10 -15.87 10.93
C ILE A 152 0.82 -15.91 12.14
N ASP A 153 1.96 -16.56 12.01
CA ASP A 153 3.06 -16.43 12.98
C ASP A 153 3.72 -15.06 12.79
N ALA A 154 3.61 -14.20 13.79
CA ALA A 154 4.09 -12.82 13.73
C ALA A 154 5.18 -12.54 14.76
N ASP A 155 6.41 -12.33 14.28
CA ASP A 155 7.54 -11.81 15.04
C ASP A 155 7.62 -10.30 14.74
N VAL A 156 7.39 -9.48 15.77
CA VAL A 156 7.25 -8.02 15.60
C VAL A 156 8.08 -7.26 16.62
N TYR A 157 8.76 -6.23 16.16
CA TYR A 157 9.52 -5.29 16.96
C TYR A 157 9.15 -3.87 16.59
N SER A 158 8.99 -3.01 17.59
CA SER A 158 9.06 -1.57 17.40
C SER A 158 9.89 -0.89 18.50
N SER A 159 10.47 0.26 18.20
CA SER A 159 11.17 1.08 19.20
C SER A 159 10.25 1.57 20.33
N SER A 160 8.93 1.56 20.13
CA SER A 160 7.94 1.97 21.12
C SER A 160 7.45 0.82 22.01
N SER A 161 7.32 -0.40 21.46
CA SER A 161 6.67 -1.53 22.14
C SER A 161 7.60 -2.72 22.39
N GLY A 162 8.82 -2.69 21.85
CA GLY A 162 9.78 -3.79 21.96
C GLY A 162 9.40 -5.02 21.12
N GLN A 163 10.09 -6.12 21.39
CA GLN A 163 9.93 -7.40 20.72
C GLN A 163 8.72 -8.18 21.24
N ARG A 164 7.90 -8.73 20.33
CA ARG A 164 6.73 -9.55 20.64
C ARG A 164 6.59 -10.67 19.60
N ASN A 165 6.07 -11.81 20.04
CA ASN A 165 5.69 -12.92 19.18
C ASN A 165 4.20 -13.16 19.36
N LEU A 166 3.45 -13.21 18.27
CA LEU A 166 2.01 -13.23 18.24
C LEU A 166 1.53 -14.26 17.22
N GLU A 167 0.33 -14.76 17.45
CA GLU A 167 -0.43 -15.51 16.46
C GLU A 167 -1.61 -14.62 16.03
N LEU A 168 -1.64 -14.21 14.77
CA LEU A 168 -2.70 -13.34 14.24
C LEU A 168 -3.70 -14.14 13.40
N PRO A 169 -4.98 -13.72 13.34
CA PRO A 169 -6.00 -14.44 12.60
C PRO A 169 -5.70 -14.42 11.09
N LEU A 170 -5.85 -15.58 10.44
CA LEU A 170 -5.72 -15.72 9.00
C LEU A 170 -7.05 -16.11 8.38
N THR A 171 -7.58 -15.24 7.51
CA THR A 171 -8.78 -15.53 6.72
C THR A 171 -8.43 -15.62 5.24
N PRO A 172 -9.30 -16.18 4.37
CA PRO A 172 -9.10 -16.16 2.93
C PRO A 172 -8.90 -14.76 2.31
N CYS A 173 -9.26 -13.69 3.04
CA CYS A 173 -9.14 -12.30 2.59
C CYS A 173 -8.06 -11.52 3.34
N THR A 174 -7.14 -12.20 4.02
CA THR A 174 -6.03 -11.58 4.76
C THR A 174 -4.75 -11.60 3.94
N TYR A 175 -4.19 -10.39 3.76
CA TYR A 175 -3.01 -10.15 2.94
C TYR A 175 -1.90 -9.45 3.74
N ASP A 176 -0.71 -9.31 3.15
CA ASP A 176 0.19 -8.19 3.47
C ASP A 176 -0.03 -7.05 2.47
N LEU A 177 0.56 -5.88 2.73
CA LEU A 177 0.37 -4.70 1.87
C LEU A 177 0.80 -4.92 0.40
N PRO A 178 2.02 -5.44 0.10
CA PRO A 178 2.40 -5.76 -1.28
C PRO A 178 1.49 -6.80 -1.96
N ALA A 179 1.17 -7.90 -1.29
CA ALA A 179 0.29 -8.94 -1.85
C ALA A 179 -1.11 -8.38 -2.14
N LEU A 180 -1.64 -7.55 -1.23
CA LEU A 180 -2.91 -6.85 -1.42
C LEU A 180 -2.88 -5.93 -2.65
N PHE A 181 -1.79 -5.18 -2.84
CA PHE A 181 -1.60 -4.33 -4.02
C PHE A 181 -1.70 -5.13 -5.32
N PHE A 182 -1.04 -6.29 -5.40
CA PHE A 182 -1.07 -7.12 -6.60
C PHE A 182 -2.38 -7.90 -6.76
N PHE A 183 -3.01 -8.33 -5.67
CA PHE A 183 -4.34 -8.92 -5.67
C PHE A 183 -5.39 -7.93 -6.23
N ALA A 184 -5.37 -6.69 -5.75
CA ALA A 184 -6.28 -5.63 -6.17
C ALA A 184 -6.19 -5.29 -7.67
N ARG A 185 -5.04 -5.56 -8.31
CA ARG A 185 -4.88 -5.36 -9.76
C ARG A 185 -5.64 -6.37 -10.61
N ASN A 186 -6.17 -7.43 -10.01
CA ASN A 186 -6.94 -8.47 -10.69
C ASN A 186 -8.43 -8.46 -10.29
N MET A 187 -8.89 -7.36 -9.69
CA MET A 187 -10.31 -7.14 -9.38
C MET A 187 -11.17 -7.26 -10.64
N ASP A 188 -12.29 -7.95 -10.50
CA ASP A 188 -13.27 -8.08 -11.56
C ASP A 188 -14.19 -6.86 -11.58
N ILE A 189 -13.69 -5.78 -12.17
CA ILE A 189 -14.35 -4.46 -12.19
C ILE A 189 -15.79 -4.53 -12.74
N ASP A 190 -16.06 -5.45 -13.68
CA ASP A 190 -17.38 -5.60 -14.30
C ASP A 190 -18.43 -6.14 -13.31
N ASN A 191 -17.99 -6.81 -12.24
CA ASN A 191 -18.82 -7.34 -11.17
C ASN A 191 -18.76 -6.51 -9.87
N ILE A 192 -18.09 -5.35 -9.90
CA ILE A 192 -18.02 -4.42 -8.78
C ILE A 192 -19.07 -3.33 -8.96
N VAL A 193 -19.91 -3.15 -7.95
CA VAL A 193 -20.95 -2.10 -7.91
C VAL A 193 -20.31 -0.78 -7.47
N PRO A 194 -20.34 0.28 -8.30
CA PRO A 194 -19.83 1.58 -7.89
C PRO A 194 -20.51 2.10 -6.62
N GLY A 195 -19.73 2.73 -5.74
CA GLY A 195 -20.20 3.27 -4.45
C GLY A 195 -20.39 2.23 -3.33
N LYS A 196 -20.33 0.92 -3.62
CA LYS A 196 -20.39 -0.12 -2.59
C LYS A 196 -19.02 -0.30 -1.91
N LYS A 197 -19.04 -0.46 -0.59
CA LYS A 197 -17.86 -0.85 0.19
C LYS A 197 -17.63 -2.35 0.08
N TYR A 198 -16.41 -2.73 -0.24
CA TYR A 198 -15.98 -4.11 -0.29
C TYR A 198 -14.81 -4.31 0.67
N PRO A 199 -14.94 -5.21 1.66
CA PRO A 199 -13.93 -5.37 2.70
C PRO A 199 -12.70 -6.13 2.19
N MET A 200 -11.54 -5.78 2.75
CA MET A 200 -10.29 -6.52 2.65
C MET A 200 -9.55 -6.41 3.98
N THR A 201 -8.69 -7.39 4.28
CA THR A 201 -7.88 -7.33 5.50
C THR A 201 -6.41 -7.42 5.18
N PHE A 202 -5.58 -6.74 5.99
CA PHE A 202 -4.14 -6.92 5.93
C PHE A 202 -3.52 -6.95 7.33
N ALA A 203 -2.46 -7.74 7.48
CA ALA A 203 -1.66 -7.77 8.69
C ALA A 203 -0.59 -6.66 8.64
N ILE A 204 -0.48 -5.87 9.71
CA ILE A 204 0.66 -4.99 9.97
C ILE A 204 0.81 -4.81 11.47
N ASP A 205 2.04 -4.56 11.92
CA ASP A 205 2.42 -4.57 13.33
C ASP A 205 1.84 -5.78 14.07
N ASP A 206 1.09 -5.55 15.14
CA ASP A 206 0.54 -6.58 16.02
C ASP A 206 -0.93 -6.93 15.76
N ASP A 207 -1.50 -6.56 14.61
CA ASP A 207 -2.93 -6.77 14.34
C ASP A 207 -3.27 -7.01 12.84
N VAL A 208 -4.50 -7.44 12.60
CA VAL A 208 -5.11 -7.59 11.27
C VAL A 208 -6.19 -6.54 11.10
N TYR A 209 -5.93 -5.60 10.19
CA TYR A 209 -6.79 -4.44 9.99
C TYR A 209 -7.80 -4.67 8.89
N ASN A 210 -9.03 -4.21 9.15
CA ASN A 210 -10.10 -4.18 8.17
C ASN A 210 -10.09 -2.85 7.42
N VAL A 211 -9.89 -2.93 6.12
CA VAL A 211 -10.10 -1.82 5.20
C VAL A 211 -11.24 -2.14 4.24
N TYR A 212 -11.68 -1.13 3.50
CA TYR A 212 -12.56 -1.32 2.36
C TYR A 212 -12.00 -0.57 1.17
N PHE A 213 -12.42 -0.96 -0.02
CA PHE A 213 -12.33 -0.12 -1.21
C PHE A 213 -13.72 0.16 -1.76
N ILE A 214 -13.81 1.26 -2.50
CA ILE A 214 -15.02 1.73 -3.17
C ILE A 214 -14.63 2.06 -4.60
N LEU A 215 -15.31 1.49 -5.59
CA LEU A 215 -15.18 1.90 -6.98
C LEU A 215 -16.02 3.17 -7.22
N TYR A 216 -15.41 4.23 -7.74
CA TYR A 216 -16.15 5.43 -8.15
C TYR A 216 -16.47 5.45 -9.65
N GLY A 217 -15.62 4.85 -10.48
CA GLY A 217 -15.84 4.77 -11.92
C GLY A 217 -14.61 5.18 -12.72
N ARG A 218 -14.82 5.48 -14.00
CA ARG A 218 -13.76 5.82 -14.96
C ARG A 218 -13.66 7.31 -15.16
N GLU A 219 -12.44 7.83 -15.18
CA GLU A 219 -12.15 9.21 -15.59
C GLU A 219 -10.78 9.33 -16.25
N THR A 220 -10.57 10.42 -17.00
CA THR A 220 -9.29 10.72 -17.63
C THR A 220 -8.61 11.84 -16.86
N ILE A 221 -7.39 11.59 -16.35
CA ILE A 221 -6.64 12.56 -15.55
C ILE A 221 -5.31 12.92 -16.22
N LYS A 222 -4.75 14.07 -15.84
CA LYS A 222 -3.39 14.49 -16.21
C LYS A 222 -2.45 14.24 -15.03
N VAL A 223 -1.50 13.34 -15.20
CA VAL A 223 -0.50 12.99 -14.19
C VAL A 223 0.82 13.71 -14.53
N LYS A 224 1.28 14.56 -13.59
CA LYS A 224 2.52 15.34 -13.76
C LYS A 224 3.73 14.44 -14.01
N GLY A 225 4.39 14.62 -15.15
CA GLY A 225 5.57 13.86 -15.55
C GLY A 225 5.28 12.54 -16.29
N LEU A 226 4.01 12.12 -16.38
CA LEU A 226 3.60 10.92 -17.09
C LEU A 226 2.78 11.26 -18.35
N GLY A 227 1.79 12.14 -18.23
CA GLY A 227 0.90 12.52 -19.33
C GLY A 227 -0.60 12.44 -18.98
N THR A 228 -1.45 12.37 -20.00
CA THR A 228 -2.90 12.16 -19.86
C THR A 228 -3.23 10.67 -19.93
N VAL A 229 -3.93 10.17 -18.92
CA VAL A 229 -4.16 8.73 -18.70
C VAL A 229 -5.65 8.46 -18.48
N LYS A 230 -6.21 7.44 -19.14
CA LYS A 230 -7.52 6.86 -18.80
C LYS A 230 -7.38 6.02 -17.54
N THR A 231 -8.23 6.28 -16.55
CA THR A 231 -8.10 5.68 -15.23
C THR A 231 -9.44 5.18 -14.70
N ILE A 232 -9.34 4.23 -13.78
CA ILE A 232 -10.42 3.83 -12.87
C ILE A 232 -10.09 4.41 -11.50
N LYS A 233 -11.04 5.13 -10.90
CA LYS A 233 -10.91 5.75 -9.60
C LYS A 233 -11.50 4.88 -8.51
N PHE A 234 -10.73 4.70 -7.45
CA PHE A 234 -11.10 4.01 -6.22
C PHE A 234 -10.94 4.94 -5.01
N ALA A 235 -11.71 4.67 -3.96
CA ALA A 235 -11.38 5.08 -2.59
C ALA A 235 -10.93 3.85 -1.81
N ALA A 236 -10.04 4.03 -0.84
CA ALA A 236 -9.67 3.04 0.16
C ALA A 236 -9.66 3.67 1.57
N ARG A 237 -10.18 2.93 2.55
CA ARG A 237 -10.19 3.39 3.95
C ARG A 237 -8.75 3.61 4.45
N LEU A 238 -8.50 4.75 5.09
CA LEU A 238 -7.30 4.98 5.87
C LEU A 238 -7.52 4.51 7.32
N LEU A 239 -6.51 3.82 7.88
CA LEU A 239 -6.53 3.49 9.30
C LEU A 239 -6.33 4.77 10.12
N ALA A 240 -7.20 5.00 11.09
CA ALA A 240 -7.04 6.12 12.01
C ALA A 240 -5.74 5.97 12.81
N GLY A 241 -5.01 7.06 12.99
CA GLY A 241 -3.74 7.10 13.70
C GLY A 241 -3.26 8.52 13.90
N GLU A 242 -1.96 8.71 14.14
CA GLU A 242 -1.41 10.04 14.39
C GLU A 242 -1.43 10.99 13.19
N VAL A 243 -1.58 10.46 11.96
CA VAL A 243 -1.55 11.26 10.71
C VAL A 243 -2.91 11.30 10.01
N PHE A 244 -3.69 10.23 10.16
CA PHE A 244 -4.97 10.07 9.51
C PHE A 244 -6.08 10.15 10.56
N THR A 245 -7.07 11.00 10.30
CA THR A 245 -8.29 11.01 11.12
C THR A 245 -9.05 9.69 11.01
N GLY A 246 -8.86 8.96 9.90
CA GLY A 246 -9.65 7.77 9.54
C GLY A 246 -11.09 8.10 9.12
N GLU A 247 -11.42 9.39 9.02
CA GLU A 247 -12.72 9.89 8.55
C GLU A 247 -12.76 10.04 7.02
N GLU A 248 -11.60 10.31 6.42
CA GLU A 248 -11.44 10.50 4.98
C GLU A 248 -10.80 9.27 4.33
N ASP A 249 -11.19 9.00 3.08
CA ASP A 249 -10.63 7.90 2.28
C ASP A 249 -9.42 8.38 1.46
N MET A 250 -8.45 7.48 1.23
CA MET A 250 -7.43 7.68 0.19
C MET A 250 -8.07 7.48 -1.18
N MET A 251 -7.82 8.39 -2.11
CA MET A 251 -8.21 8.25 -3.51
C MET A 251 -7.07 7.61 -4.30
N ILE A 252 -7.38 6.64 -5.16
CA ILE A 252 -6.42 5.91 -5.98
C ILE A 252 -6.92 5.88 -7.43
N TRP A 253 -6.06 6.27 -8.36
CA TRP A 253 -6.31 6.20 -9.80
C TRP A 253 -5.41 5.14 -10.40
N VAL A 254 -6.02 4.10 -10.97
CA VAL A 254 -5.32 3.02 -11.67
C VAL A 254 -5.58 3.09 -13.16
N THR A 255 -4.69 2.58 -13.99
CA THR A 255 -4.89 2.56 -15.45
C THR A 255 -6.14 1.78 -15.84
N ASP A 256 -6.88 2.30 -16.83
CA ASP A 256 -7.99 1.58 -17.45
C ASP A 256 -7.51 0.64 -18.60
N ASP A 257 -6.49 -0.17 -18.31
CA ASP A 257 -5.95 -1.22 -19.17
C ASP A 257 -5.61 -2.47 -18.37
N ASP A 258 -5.16 -3.52 -19.04
CA ASP A 258 -4.93 -4.83 -18.40
C ASP A 258 -3.78 -4.82 -17.39
N ASN A 259 -2.93 -3.78 -17.34
CA ASN A 259 -1.91 -3.69 -16.29
C ASN A 259 -2.49 -3.27 -14.94
N ARG A 260 -3.56 -2.47 -14.93
CA ARG A 260 -4.21 -1.92 -13.72
C ARG A 260 -3.24 -1.25 -12.74
N ILE A 261 -2.19 -0.58 -13.23
CA ILE A 261 -1.18 0.03 -12.35
C ILE A 261 -1.69 1.35 -11.77
N PRO A 262 -1.44 1.64 -10.48
CA PRO A 262 -1.69 2.97 -9.94
C PRO A 262 -0.83 4.03 -10.63
N VAL A 263 -1.44 5.15 -10.98
CA VAL A 263 -0.75 6.31 -11.58
C VAL A 263 -0.76 7.53 -10.68
N LEU A 264 -1.74 7.61 -9.77
CA LEU A 264 -1.88 8.65 -8.76
C LEU A 264 -2.58 8.05 -7.53
N PHE A 265 -2.14 8.45 -6.34
CA PHE A 265 -2.90 8.27 -5.11
C PHE A 265 -2.79 9.55 -4.26
N GLU A 266 -3.85 9.87 -3.54
CA GLU A 266 -3.97 11.07 -2.72
C GLU A 266 -4.66 10.73 -1.41
N ALA A 267 -4.05 11.10 -0.29
CA ALA A 267 -4.59 10.89 1.03
C ALA A 267 -4.63 12.23 1.78
N PRO A 268 -5.81 12.68 2.22
CA PRO A 268 -5.91 13.74 3.21
C PRO A 268 -5.20 13.29 4.50
N ILE A 269 -4.36 14.15 5.05
CA ILE A 269 -3.75 13.94 6.36
C ILE A 269 -4.17 15.09 7.29
N LEU A 270 -3.95 14.96 8.60
CA LEU A 270 -4.32 15.99 9.59
C LEU A 270 -3.86 17.39 9.20
N VAL A 271 -2.71 17.50 8.54
CA VAL A 271 -2.12 18.75 8.09
C VAL A 271 -1.74 18.63 6.63
N GLY A 272 -2.69 18.87 5.72
CA GLY A 272 -2.46 18.91 4.27
C GLY A 272 -2.79 17.61 3.55
N THR A 273 -2.14 17.39 2.41
CA THR A 273 -2.38 16.23 1.55
C THR A 273 -1.06 15.57 1.20
N ALA A 274 -0.98 14.26 1.41
CA ALA A 274 0.08 13.42 0.88
C ALA A 274 -0.39 12.78 -0.43
N SER A 275 0.45 12.81 -1.46
CA SER A 275 0.14 12.16 -2.74
C SER A 275 1.33 11.43 -3.32
N GLY A 276 1.07 10.44 -4.16
CA GLY A 276 2.09 9.72 -4.89
C GLY A 276 1.71 9.59 -6.35
N ARG A 277 2.65 9.85 -7.26
CA ARG A 277 2.43 9.73 -8.70
C ARG A 277 3.45 8.83 -9.36
N LEU A 278 3.01 8.05 -10.35
CA LEU A 278 3.88 7.18 -11.12
C LEU A 278 4.89 8.03 -11.89
N LYS A 279 6.18 7.78 -11.63
CA LYS A 279 7.31 8.47 -12.23
C LYS A 279 7.88 7.68 -13.40
N SER A 280 8.06 6.38 -13.23
CA SER A 280 8.59 5.49 -14.25
C SER A 280 8.09 4.06 -14.05
N TYR A 281 8.08 3.30 -15.14
CA TYR A 281 7.69 1.90 -15.15
C TYR A 281 8.56 1.13 -16.16
N SER A 282 8.74 -0.16 -15.93
CA SER A 282 9.39 -1.09 -16.85
C SER A 282 8.89 -2.52 -16.60
N GLY A 283 9.03 -3.40 -17.59
CA GLY A 283 8.65 -4.81 -17.43
C GLY A 283 7.15 -5.03 -17.21
N LEU A 284 6.30 -4.10 -17.67
CA LEU A 284 4.85 -4.29 -17.67
C LEU A 284 4.52 -5.52 -18.52
N LYS A 285 3.57 -6.32 -18.03
CA LYS A 285 3.15 -7.54 -18.73
C LYS A 285 2.29 -7.24 -19.96
N HIS A 286 1.45 -6.21 -19.87
CA HIS A 286 0.56 -5.80 -20.96
C HIS A 286 0.98 -4.44 -21.52
N PRO A 287 0.60 -4.09 -22.76
CA PRO A 287 0.83 -2.75 -23.30
C PRO A 287 0.11 -1.67 -22.48
N PHE A 288 0.77 -0.52 -22.26
CA PHE A 288 0.18 0.62 -21.53
C PHE A 288 -0.76 1.42 -22.44
N THR A 289 -1.92 0.86 -22.77
CA THR A 289 -2.90 1.45 -23.70
C THR A 289 -3.70 2.60 -23.09
N SER A 290 -3.70 2.76 -21.76
CA SER A 290 -4.37 3.87 -21.07
C SER A 290 -3.68 5.23 -21.24
N LEU A 291 -2.40 5.26 -21.63
CA LEU A 291 -1.65 6.49 -21.82
C LEU A 291 -2.01 7.13 -23.18
N ILE A 292 -2.82 8.18 -23.14
CA ILE A 292 -3.32 8.86 -24.34
C ILE A 292 -2.25 9.77 -24.95
N ARG A 293 -1.56 10.54 -24.10
CA ARG A 293 -0.58 11.55 -24.53
C ARG A 293 0.45 11.77 -23.44
N LYS A 294 1.74 11.85 -23.81
CA LYS A 294 2.83 12.26 -22.91
C LYS A 294 2.88 13.78 -22.76
#